data_AF-A0A9D5ZGI3-F1
#
_entry.id   AF-A0A9D5ZGI3-F1
#
_cell.length_a   1.000
_cell.length_b   1.000
_cell.length_c   1.000
_cell.angle_alpha   90.00
_cell.angle_beta   90.00
_cell.angle_gamma   90.00
#
_symmetry.space_group_name_H-M   'P 1'
#
loop_
_entity.id
_entity.type
_entity.pdbx_description
1 polymer ?
#
loop_
_entity_poly.entity_id
_entity_poly.type
_entity_poly.pdbx_seq_one_letter_code
_entity_poly.pdbx_strand_id
1 'polypeptide(L)'
;MTRKSKLVVMDCEAEFGPEWSWMPKKLIDLVPWLEKYLELVPEEYRDSAALEPVRFRDSPRDSALNVKIHYYRPETDEEMRDRLEDEEAQKLERQKAEKQMLADLKAKFNDR
;
A
#
# COMPACT_ATOMS: atom_id res chain seq x y z
N MET A 1 -19.10 13.69 -0.56
CA MET A 1 -17.67 13.37 -0.37
C MET A 1 -17.32 12.24 -1.31
N THR A 2 -16.24 12.34 -2.07
CA THR A 2 -15.85 11.31 -3.04
C THR A 2 -14.92 10.31 -2.37
N ARG A 3 -15.20 9.00 -2.48
CA ARG A 3 -14.31 7.93 -2.02
C ARG A 3 -13.00 7.99 -2.82
N LYS A 4 -11.85 7.95 -2.15
CA LYS A 4 -10.56 7.82 -2.84
C LYS A 4 -10.31 6.34 -3.17
N SER A 5 -9.45 6.08 -4.15
CA SER A 5 -8.93 4.75 -4.43
C SER A 5 -7.80 4.42 -3.46
N LYS A 6 -7.85 3.25 -2.84
CA LYS A 6 -6.81 2.71 -1.97
C LYS A 6 -6.08 1.58 -2.70
N LEU A 7 -4.75 1.60 -2.62
CA LEU A 7 -3.91 0.50 -3.07
C LEU A 7 -3.96 -0.60 -2.02
N VAL A 8 -4.33 -1.80 -2.44
CA VAL A 8 -4.20 -3.02 -1.63
C VAL A 8 -2.94 -3.73 -2.08
N VAL A 9 -2.11 -4.12 -1.11
CA VAL A 9 -0.90 -4.92 -1.33
C VAL A 9 -1.09 -6.22 -0.57
N MET A 10 -1.17 -7.33 -1.30
CA MET A 10 -1.26 -8.66 -0.74
C MET A 10 0.11 -9.33 -0.80
N ASP A 11 0.66 -9.69 0.36
CA ASP A 11 1.88 -10.48 0.46
C ASP A 11 1.50 -11.97 0.48
N CYS A 12 1.65 -12.63 -0.65
CA CYS A 12 1.19 -14.01 -0.81
C CYS A 12 1.99 -15.01 0.03
N GLU A 13 3.22 -14.69 0.43
CA GLU A 13 3.99 -15.52 1.34
C GLU A 13 3.43 -15.45 2.77
N ALA A 14 3.05 -14.25 3.23
CA ALA A 14 2.45 -14.07 4.54
C ALA A 14 1.07 -14.74 4.65
N GLU A 15 0.30 -14.69 3.56
CA GLU A 15 -1.09 -15.20 3.53
C GLU A 15 -1.17 -16.73 3.37
N PHE A 16 -0.27 -17.34 2.59
CA PHE A 16 -0.36 -18.77 2.21
C PHE A 16 0.85 -19.62 2.59
N GLY A 17 1.89 -19.01 3.16
CA GLY A 17 3.11 -19.70 3.59
C GLY A 17 4.15 -19.92 2.49
N PRO A 18 5.29 -20.56 2.83
CA PRO A 18 6.46 -20.63 1.96
C PRO A 18 6.25 -21.48 0.70
N GLU A 19 5.26 -22.39 0.70
CA GLU A 19 4.97 -23.24 -0.47
C GLU A 19 4.37 -22.46 -1.65
N TRP A 20 3.80 -21.28 -1.39
CA TRP A 20 3.30 -20.35 -2.41
C TRP A 20 4.40 -19.49 -3.04
N SER A 21 5.62 -19.48 -2.49
CA SER A 21 6.72 -18.62 -2.97
C SER A 21 7.47 -19.17 -4.19
N TRP A 22 7.14 -20.39 -4.64
CA TRP A 22 7.90 -21.06 -5.68
C TRP A 22 7.21 -20.93 -7.02
N MET A 23 7.71 -19.99 -7.84
CA MET A 23 7.38 -19.92 -9.26
C MET A 23 7.62 -21.30 -9.91
N PRO A 24 6.64 -21.86 -10.62
CA PRO A 24 6.81 -23.13 -11.31
C PRO A 24 7.96 -23.09 -12.32
N LYS A 25 8.69 -24.20 -12.43
CA LYS A 25 9.84 -24.31 -13.34
C LYS A 25 9.44 -24.52 -14.80
N LYS A 26 8.29 -25.14 -15.06
CA LYS A 26 7.80 -25.39 -16.42
C LYS A 26 6.77 -24.32 -16.78
N LEU A 27 6.83 -23.86 -18.02
CA LEU A 27 5.87 -22.87 -18.55
C LEU A 27 4.42 -23.36 -18.50
N ILE A 28 4.19 -24.67 -18.69
CA ILE A 28 2.85 -25.25 -18.64
C ILE A 28 2.22 -25.14 -17.23
N ASP A 29 3.06 -25.15 -16.20
CA ASP A 29 2.61 -25.05 -14.81
C ASP A 29 2.45 -23.57 -14.37
N LEU A 30 2.94 -22.61 -15.17
CA LEU A 30 2.90 -21.19 -14.84
C LEU A 30 1.49 -20.60 -14.96
N VAL A 31 0.73 -21.00 -15.98
CA VAL A 31 -0.66 -20.54 -16.18
C VAL A 31 -1.57 -20.89 -15.00
N PRO A 32 -1.71 -22.16 -14.59
CA PRO A 32 -2.55 -22.50 -13.43
C PRO A 32 -2.02 -21.94 -12.12
N TRP A 33 -0.72 -21.62 -12.04
CA TRP A 33 -0.17 -20.90 -10.89
C TRP A 33 -0.65 -19.44 -10.89
N LEU A 34 -0.59 -18.72 -12.01
CA LEU A 34 -1.09 -17.35 -12.13
C LEU A 34 -2.61 -17.23 -11.87
N GLU A 35 -3.39 -18.20 -12.35
CA GLU A 35 -4.85 -18.24 -12.12
C GLU A 35 -5.18 -18.22 -10.62
N LYS A 36 -4.40 -18.94 -9.79
CA LYS A 36 -4.58 -18.93 -8.33
C LYS A 36 -4.39 -17.54 -7.71
N TYR A 37 -3.44 -16.74 -8.20
CA TYR A 37 -3.26 -15.35 -7.72
C TYR A 37 -4.43 -14.46 -8.17
N LEU A 38 -4.93 -14.69 -9.39
CA LEU A 38 -6.05 -13.92 -9.91
C LEU A 38 -7.36 -14.19 -9.14
N GLU A 39 -7.55 -15.40 -8.63
CA GLU A 39 -8.68 -15.75 -7.75
C GLU A 39 -8.69 -14.99 -6.43
N LEU A 40 -7.53 -14.56 -5.92
CA LEU A 40 -7.42 -13.76 -4.70
C LEU A 40 -7.85 -12.31 -4.87
N VAL A 41 -7.81 -11.83 -6.11
CA VAL A 41 -8.27 -10.47 -6.43
C VAL A 41 -9.78 -10.53 -6.67
N PRO A 42 -10.58 -9.70 -5.97
CA PRO A 42 -11.99 -9.59 -6.25
C PRO A 42 -12.22 -9.28 -7.73
N GLU A 43 -13.22 -9.92 -8.34
CA GLU A 43 -13.43 -9.90 -9.79
C GLU A 43 -13.49 -8.47 -10.36
N GLU A 44 -14.09 -7.56 -9.61
CA GLU A 44 -14.24 -6.14 -9.92
C GLU A 44 -12.92 -5.35 -10.04
N TYR A 45 -11.81 -5.88 -9.52
CA TYR A 45 -10.50 -5.20 -9.48
C TYR A 45 -9.38 -5.95 -10.22
N ARG A 46 -9.71 -7.07 -10.87
CA ARG A 46 -8.74 -7.92 -11.58
C ARG A 46 -8.04 -7.23 -12.74
N ASP A 47 -8.68 -6.25 -13.37
CA ASP A 47 -8.11 -5.45 -14.46
C ASP A 47 -6.95 -4.56 -14.01
N SER A 48 -6.98 -4.14 -12.75
CA SER A 48 -5.94 -3.32 -12.12
C SER A 48 -4.85 -4.15 -11.42
N ALA A 49 -5.00 -5.47 -11.40
CA ALA A 49 -4.11 -6.37 -10.68
C ALA A 49 -2.72 -6.43 -11.34
N ALA A 50 -1.67 -6.18 -10.55
CA ALA A 50 -0.28 -6.29 -10.99
C ALA A 50 0.53 -7.20 -10.06
N LEU A 51 1.45 -7.96 -10.66
CA LEU A 51 2.41 -8.81 -9.93
C LEU A 51 3.72 -8.06 -9.77
N GLU A 52 4.17 -7.89 -8.53
CA GLU A 52 5.50 -7.34 -8.22
C GLU A 52 6.45 -8.46 -7.80
N PRO A 53 7.58 -8.65 -8.51
CA PRO A 53 8.60 -9.63 -8.13
C PRO A 53 9.45 -9.10 -6.98
N VAL A 54 9.40 -9.76 -5.83
CA VAL A 54 10.24 -9.46 -4.68
C VAL A 54 11.53 -10.29 -4.78
N ARG A 55 12.67 -9.60 -4.88
CA ARG A 55 13.99 -10.25 -4.88
C ARG A 55 14.52 -10.35 -3.46
N PHE A 56 14.83 -11.56 -3.00
CA PHE A 56 15.58 -11.75 -1.77
C PHE A 56 17.05 -11.34 -2.00
N ARG A 57 17.57 -10.45 -1.15
CA ARG A 57 18.95 -9.93 -1.26
C ARG A 57 20.04 -10.95 -0.90
N ASP A 58 19.68 -12.06 -0.23
CA ASP A 58 20.66 -12.84 0.54
C ASP A 58 21.08 -14.18 -0.07
N SER A 59 20.63 -14.56 -1.27
CA SER A 59 21.17 -15.74 -1.96
C SER A 59 21.29 -15.52 -3.48
N PRO A 60 22.50 -15.45 -4.05
CA PRO A 60 22.70 -15.43 -5.50
C PRO A 60 22.40 -16.78 -6.18
N ARG A 61 22.01 -17.82 -5.42
CA ARG A 61 21.73 -19.17 -5.92
C ARG A 61 20.28 -19.62 -5.79
N ASP A 62 19.49 -18.93 -4.97
CA ASP A 62 18.06 -19.18 -4.81
C ASP A 62 17.28 -17.95 -5.27
N SER A 63 16.96 -17.91 -6.56
CA SER A 63 15.97 -16.97 -7.08
C SER A 63 14.57 -17.46 -6.69
N ALA A 64 14.23 -17.33 -5.41
CA ALA A 64 12.85 -17.36 -4.97
C ALA A 64 12.19 -16.05 -5.44
N LEU A 65 11.12 -16.19 -6.23
CA LEU A 65 10.31 -15.08 -6.69
C LEU A 65 9.12 -14.98 -5.74
N ASN A 66 9.22 -14.17 -4.68
CA ASN A 66 8.01 -13.82 -3.95
C ASN A 66 7.21 -12.82 -4.81
N VAL A 67 5.89 -12.96 -4.79
CA VAL A 67 4.95 -12.21 -5.62
C VAL A 67 4.05 -11.43 -4.69
N LYS A 68 4.00 -10.11 -4.89
CA LYS A 68 2.97 -9.27 -4.31
C LYS A 68 1.91 -8.98 -5.35
N ILE A 69 0.65 -9.03 -4.94
CA ILE A 69 -0.46 -8.57 -5.78
C ILE A 69 -0.86 -7.17 -5.35
N HIS A 70 -0.93 -6.29 -6.34
CA HIS A 70 -1.36 -4.90 -6.18
C HIS A 70 -2.66 -4.69 -6.92
N TYR A 71 -3.70 -4.17 -6.26
CA TYR A 71 -4.92 -3.73 -6.94
C TYR A 71 -5.53 -2.50 -6.27
N TYR A 72 -6.32 -1.75 -7.02
CA TYR A 72 -6.99 -0.55 -6.53
C TYR A 72 -8.45 -0.82 -6.24
N ARG A 73 -8.92 -0.43 -5.05
CA ARG A 73 -10.36 -0.43 -4.71
C ARG A 73 -10.78 0.89 -4.09
N PRO A 74 -12.07 1.26 -4.11
CA PRO A 74 -12.58 2.36 -3.29
C PRO A 74 -12.30 2.11 -1.80
N GLU A 75 -12.02 3.19 -1.06
CA GLU A 75 -11.98 3.18 0.41
C GLU A 75 -13.29 2.63 1.00
N THR A 76 -13.19 1.86 2.08
CA THR A 76 -14.36 1.54 2.92
C THR A 76 -14.82 2.77 3.70
N ASP A 77 -16.02 2.72 4.27
CA ASP A 77 -16.53 3.82 5.11
C ASP A 77 -15.71 4.02 6.39
N GLU A 78 -15.10 2.95 6.91
CA GLU A 78 -14.17 3.02 8.03
C GLU A 78 -12.85 3.69 7.62
N GLU A 79 -12.24 3.24 6.51
CA GLU A 79 -11.00 3.83 5.98
C GLU A 79 -11.17 5.31 5.62
N MET A 80 -12.34 5.69 5.11
CA MET A 80 -12.66 7.09 4.84
C MET A 80 -12.72 7.91 6.13
N ARG A 81 -13.34 7.36 7.19
CA ARG A 81 -13.47 8.03 8.47
C ARG A 81 -12.10 8.26 9.09
N ASP A 82 -11.27 7.22 9.13
CA ASP A 82 -9.90 7.28 9.65
C ASP A 82 -9.09 8.35 8.89
N ARG A 83 -9.17 8.36 7.55
CA ARG A 83 -8.50 9.39 6.75
C ARG A 83 -8.98 10.80 7.08
N LEU A 84 -10.29 10.99 7.28
CA LEU A 84 -10.84 12.31 7.61
C LEU A 84 -10.43 12.77 9.00
N GLU A 85 -10.39 11.86 9.98
CA GLU A 85 -9.90 12.14 11.33
C GLU A 85 -8.42 12.53 11.33
N ASP A 86 -7.59 11.80 10.58
CA ASP A 86 -6.17 12.12 10.40
C ASP A 86 -5.98 13.47 9.69
N GLU A 87 -6.75 13.74 8.62
CA GLU A 87 -6.70 15.02 7.90
C GLU A 87 -7.09 16.19 8.82
N GLU A 88 -8.08 16.00 9.71
CA GLU A 88 -8.49 17.01 10.69
C GLU A 88 -7.43 17.22 11.78
N ALA A 89 -6.84 16.14 12.31
CA ALA A 89 -5.76 16.22 13.28
C ALA A 89 -4.54 16.97 12.72
N GLN A 90 -4.10 16.63 11.51
CA GLN A 90 -2.99 17.31 10.84
C GLN A 90 -3.30 18.79 10.57
N LYS A 91 -4.54 19.11 10.21
CA LYS A 91 -4.96 20.51 10.01
C LYS A 91 -4.87 21.30 11.31
N LEU A 92 -5.30 20.71 12.43
CA LEU A 92 -5.22 21.34 13.74
C LEU A 92 -3.76 21.58 14.17
N GLU A 93 -2.89 20.59 13.98
CA GLU A 93 -1.46 20.72 14.26
C GLU A 93 -0.81 21.81 13.41
N ARG A 94 -1.11 21.84 12.11
CA ARG A 94 -0.61 22.89 11.20
C ARG A 94 -1.04 24.28 11.65
N GLN A 95 -2.29 24.45 12.03
CA GLN A 95 -2.79 25.73 12.56
C GLN A 95 -2.09 26.15 13.87
N LYS A 96 -1.80 25.20 14.76
CA LYS A 96 -1.03 25.47 15.98
C LYS A 96 0.40 25.93 15.64
N ALA A 97 1.06 25.23 14.72
CA ALA A 97 2.39 25.58 14.26
C ALA A 97 2.43 26.97 13.59
N GLU A 98 1.44 27.29 12.74
CA GLU A 98 1.32 28.60 12.11
C GLU A 98 1.10 29.72 13.13
N LYS A 99 0.26 29.49 14.15
CA LYS A 99 0.05 30.46 15.24
C LYS A 99 1.33 30.68 16.06
N GLN A 100 2.06 29.62 16.37
CA GLN A 100 3.33 29.72 17.08
C GLN A 100 4.36 30.49 16.25
N MET A 101 4.50 30.17 14.97
CA MET A 101 5.39 30.86 14.05
C MET A 101 5.05 32.35 13.94
N LEU A 102 3.77 32.71 13.90
CA LEU A 102 3.32 34.10 13.87
C LEU A 102 3.63 34.83 15.19
N ALA A 103 3.49 34.17 16.34
CA ALA A 103 3.86 34.72 17.64
C ALA A 103 5.38 34.96 17.72
N ASP A 104 6.19 34.00 17.28
CA ASP A 104 7.65 34.10 17.27
C ASP A 104 8.13 35.22 16.34
N LEU A 105 7.49 35.38 15.17
CA LEU A 105 7.76 36.50 14.26
C LEU A 105 7.42 37.84 14.90
N LYS A 106 6.24 37.99 15.52
CA LYS A 106 5.86 39.23 16.21
C LYS A 106 6.84 39.58 17.33
N ALA A 107 7.27 38.61 18.14
CA ALA A 107 8.26 38.83 19.18
C ALA A 107 9.59 39.33 18.61
N LYS A 108 10.08 38.71 17.52
CA LYS A 108 11.33 39.13 16.85
C LYS A 108 11.29 40.53 16.23
N PHE A 109 10.12 40.99 15.80
CA PHE A 109 9.97 42.28 15.11
C PHE A 109 9.46 43.43 16.00
N ASN A 110 8.90 43.14 17.17
CA ASN A 110 8.51 44.18 18.16
C ASN A 110 9.63 44.55 19.14
N ASP A 111 10.73 43.80 19.20
CA ASP A 111 11.92 44.09 20.04
C ASP A 111 12.99 44.94 19.29
N ARG A 112 12.57 45.60 18.19
CA ARG A 112 13.34 46.60 17.42
C ARG A 112 12.63 47.94 17.46
#